data_AF-A0A6J5FA07-F1
#
_entry.id   AF-A0A6J5FA07-F1
#
_cell.length_a   1.000
_cell.length_b   1.000
_cell.length_c   1.000
_cell.angle_alpha   90.00
_cell.angle_beta   90.00
_cell.angle_gamma   90.00
#
_symmetry.space_group_name_H-M   'P 1'
#
loop_
_entity.id
_entity.type
_entity.pdbx_description
1 polymer ?
#
loop_
_entity_poly.entity_id
_entity_poly.type
_entity_poly.pdbx_seq_one_letter_code
_entity_poly.pdbx_strand_id
1 'polypeptide(L)'
;MILPPFKPPKYDELRAWYRRYQSDDVRRLIFEVQAQRYALPKVRAVADACRIDTENDQPQIVRMKKLNQLLRMIDAEISRADKIYRSPPVAHPNAPTLVGRGS
;
A
#
# COMPACT_ATOMS: atom_id res chain seq x y z
N MET A 1 11.00 2.72 -20.45
CA MET A 1 9.69 2.11 -20.72
C MET A 1 8.63 3.07 -20.20
N ILE A 2 7.76 3.59 -21.07
CA ILE A 2 6.68 4.52 -20.66
C ILE A 2 5.50 3.65 -20.23
N LEU A 3 5.22 3.63 -18.93
CA LEU A 3 4.04 2.96 -18.41
C LEU A 3 2.79 3.74 -18.85
N PRO A 4 1.68 3.06 -19.19
CA PRO A 4 0.42 3.75 -19.42
C PRO A 4 0.02 4.54 -18.16
N PRO A 5 -0.72 5.64 -18.31
CA PRO A 5 -1.23 6.39 -17.17
C PRO A 5 -1.95 5.46 -16.19
N PHE A 6 -1.53 5.47 -14.94
CA PHE A 6 -2.17 4.67 -13.91
C PHE A 6 -3.57 5.23 -13.63
N LYS A 7 -4.61 4.52 -14.05
CA LYS A 7 -5.99 4.83 -13.70
C LYS A 7 -6.37 4.04 -12.44
N PRO A 8 -6.46 4.69 -11.26
CA PRO A 8 -6.73 3.98 -10.02
C PRO A 8 -8.14 3.36 -10.07
N PRO A 9 -8.30 2.08 -9.70
CA PRO A 9 -9.61 1.43 -9.70
C PRO A 9 -10.52 2.00 -8.62
N LYS A 10 -11.82 2.08 -8.89
CA LYS A 10 -12.85 2.46 -7.92
C LYS A 10 -13.12 1.32 -6.95
N TYR A 11 -13.77 1.63 -5.82
CA TYR A 11 -14.13 0.63 -4.81
C TYR A 11 -15.02 -0.49 -5.39
N ASP A 12 -16.02 -0.13 -6.21
CA ASP A 12 -16.91 -1.09 -6.85
C ASP A 12 -16.20 -1.99 -7.86
N GLU A 13 -15.22 -1.45 -8.58
CA GLU A 13 -14.37 -2.21 -9.50
C GLU A 13 -13.54 -3.24 -8.73
N LEU A 14 -12.92 -2.83 -7.61
CA LEU A 14 -12.16 -3.74 -6.74
C LEU A 14 -13.06 -4.84 -6.14
N ARG A 15 -14.30 -4.51 -5.76
CA ARG A 15 -15.28 -5.48 -5.26
C ARG A 15 -15.72 -6.47 -6.35
N ALA A 16 -15.92 -5.98 -7.58
CA ALA A 16 -16.23 -6.83 -8.73
C ALA A 16 -15.05 -7.77 -9.05
N TRP A 17 -13.82 -7.27 -9.04
CA TRP A 17 -12.61 -8.06 -9.25
C TRP A 17 -12.42 -9.12 -8.17
N TYR A 18 -12.65 -8.80 -6.90
CA TYR A 18 -12.56 -9.77 -5.80
C TYR A 18 -13.50 -10.96 -5.98
N ARG A 19 -14.72 -10.72 -6.48
CA ARG A 19 -15.70 -11.77 -6.77
C ARG A 19 -15.34 -12.56 -8.03
N ARG A 20 -14.83 -11.87 -9.06
CA ARG A 20 -14.48 -12.44 -10.35
C ARG A 20 -13.22 -13.31 -10.29
N TYR A 21 -12.18 -12.85 -9.61
CA TYR A 21 -10.90 -13.53 -9.52
C TYR A 21 -10.82 -14.31 -8.21
N GLN A 22 -10.71 -15.63 -8.33
CA GLN A 22 -10.61 -16.55 -7.19
C GLN A 22 -9.17 -16.80 -6.73
N SER A 23 -8.18 -16.26 -7.45
CA SER A 23 -6.76 -16.35 -7.07
C SER A 23 -6.52 -15.59 -5.78
N ASP A 24 -5.94 -16.28 -4.80
CA ASP A 24 -5.59 -15.71 -3.50
C ASP A 24 -4.59 -14.56 -3.62
N ASP A 25 -3.64 -14.64 -4.57
CA ASP A 25 -2.67 -13.58 -4.83
C ASP A 25 -3.36 -12.29 -5.34
N VAL A 26 -4.32 -12.44 -6.26
CA VAL A 26 -5.08 -11.29 -6.78
C VAL A 26 -5.93 -10.67 -5.68
N ARG A 27 -6.58 -11.49 -4.85
CA ARG A 27 -7.37 -11.02 -3.72
C ARG A 27 -6.51 -10.31 -2.68
N ARG A 28 -5.34 -10.87 -2.37
CA ARG A 28 -4.36 -10.25 -1.47
C ARG A 28 -3.91 -8.90 -2.01
N LEU A 29 -3.58 -8.82 -3.30
CA LEU A 29 -3.19 -7.55 -3.93
C LEU A 29 -4.30 -6.50 -3.86
N ILE A 30 -5.56 -6.90 -4.11
CA ILE A 30 -6.73 -6.01 -3.96
C ILE A 30 -6.82 -5.47 -2.53
N PHE A 31 -6.65 -6.33 -1.52
CA PHE A 31 -6.68 -5.89 -0.13
C PHE A 31 -5.48 -5.01 0.23
N GLU A 32 -4.28 -5.29 -0.28
CA GLU A 32 -3.11 -4.43 -0.05
C GLU A 32 -3.31 -3.03 -0.63
N VAL A 33 -3.86 -2.92 -1.85
CA VAL A 33 -4.20 -1.63 -2.46
C VAL A 33 -5.22 -0.88 -1.61
N GLN A 34 -6.25 -1.57 -1.10
CA GLN A 34 -7.24 -0.96 -0.21
C GLN A 34 -6.59 -0.50 1.10
N ALA A 35 -5.79 -1.34 1.75
CA ALA A 35 -5.11 -1.02 2.99
C ALA A 35 -4.22 0.23 2.84
N GLN A 36 -3.43 0.31 1.77
CA GLN A 36 -2.59 1.47 1.48
C GLN A 36 -3.40 2.76 1.27
N ARG A 37 -4.58 2.68 0.64
CA ARG A 37 -5.47 3.85 0.47
C ARG A 37 -5.96 4.44 1.78
N TYR A 38 -6.04 3.64 2.85
CA TYR A 38 -6.38 4.14 4.18
C TYR A 38 -5.16 4.54 5.00
N ALA A 39 -4.03 3.85 4.84
CA ALA A 39 -2.82 4.12 5.59
C ALA A 39 -2.14 5.42 5.17
N LEU A 40 -1.96 5.64 3.87
CA LEU A 40 -1.21 6.80 3.34
C LEU A 40 -1.85 8.15 3.73
N PRO A 41 -3.17 8.36 3.64
CA PRO A 41 -3.78 9.61 4.11
C PRO A 41 -3.62 9.84 5.60
N LYS A 42 -3.62 8.77 6.43
CA LYS A 42 -3.38 8.89 7.88
C LYS A 42 -1.95 9.34 8.17
N VAL A 43 -0.97 8.73 7.51
CA VAL A 43 0.44 9.14 7.61
C VAL A 43 0.59 10.59 7.16
N ARG A 44 -0.03 10.96 6.03
CA ARG A 44 -0.01 12.32 5.51
C ARG A 44 -0.58 13.34 6.49
N ALA A 45 -1.72 13.04 7.11
CA ALA A 45 -2.35 13.94 8.09
C ALA A 45 -1.42 14.21 9.29
N VAL A 46 -0.69 13.21 9.77
CA VAL A 46 0.29 13.40 10.86
C VAL A 46 1.49 14.22 10.39
N ALA A 47 1.97 14.00 9.16
CA ALA A 47 3.04 14.80 8.59
C ALA A 47 2.64 16.28 8.43
N ASP A 48 1.43 16.56 7.94
CA ASP A 48 0.90 17.92 7.85
C ASP A 48 0.77 18.56 9.25
N ALA A 49 0.33 17.79 10.26
CA ALA A 49 0.28 18.26 11.64
C ALA A 49 1.67 18.56 12.22
N CYS A 50 2.70 17.77 11.89
CA CYS A 50 4.08 18.07 12.29
C CYS A 50 4.58 19.38 11.66
N ARG A 51 4.24 19.61 10.39
CA ARG A 51 4.56 20.86 9.68
C ARG A 51 3.91 22.06 10.35
N ILE A 52 2.60 21.99 10.62
CA ILE A 52 1.85 23.05 11.31
C ILE A 52 2.42 23.34 12.69
N ASP A 53 2.78 22.32 13.47
CA ASP A 53 3.40 22.51 14.80
C ASP A 53 4.77 23.21 14.71
N THR A 54 5.52 22.97 13.64
CA THR A 54 6.80 23.65 13.39
C THR A 54 6.57 25.10 13.01
N GLU A 55 5.61 25.37 12.12
CA GLU A 55 5.22 26.72 11.69
C GLU A 55 4.71 27.57 12.87
N ASN A 56 3.99 26.96 13.81
CA ASN A 56 3.45 27.62 15.00
C ASN A 56 4.40 27.65 16.21
N ASP A 57 5.68 27.32 16.00
CA ASP A 57 6.72 27.22 17.04
C ASP A 57 6.27 26.48 18.33
N GLN A 58 5.58 25.35 18.15
CA GLN A 58 5.16 24.53 19.28
C GLN A 58 6.37 24.04 20.09
N PRO A 59 6.25 23.84 21.41
CA PRO A 59 7.34 23.35 22.24
C PRO A 59 7.99 22.08 21.66
N GLN A 60 9.31 21.98 21.75
CA GLN A 60 10.09 20.87 21.17
C GLN A 60 9.53 19.49 21.57
N ILE A 61 9.08 19.33 22.82
CA ILE A 61 8.51 18.08 23.31
C ILE A 61 7.23 17.66 22.54
N VAL A 62 6.40 18.63 22.15
CA VAL A 62 5.16 18.38 21.37
C VAL A 62 5.54 17.96 19.95
N ARG A 63 6.47 18.69 19.32
CA ARG A 63 6.97 18.37 17.97
C ARG A 63 7.60 16.97 17.91
N MET A 64 8.44 16.63 18.90
CA MET A 64 9.10 15.31 18.97
C MET A 64 8.11 14.18 19.21
N LYS A 65 7.07 14.39 20.03
CA LYS A 65 6.02 13.40 20.22
C LYS A 65 5.31 13.06 18.90
N LYS A 66 4.94 14.07 18.10
CA LYS A 66 4.28 13.85 16.80
C LYS A 66 5.22 13.25 15.75
N LEU A 67 6.49 13.68 15.72
CA LEU A 67 7.48 13.09 14.82
C LEU A 67 7.70 11.59 15.13
N ASN A 68 7.82 11.24 16.41
CA ASN A 68 7.93 9.84 16.83
C ASN A 68 6.67 9.03 16.47
N GLN A 69 5.48 9.64 16.57
CA GLN A 69 4.24 9.02 16.11
C GLN A 69 4.27 8.77 14.59
N LEU A 70 4.70 9.75 13.79
CA LEU A 70 4.83 9.61 12.35
C LEU A 70 5.78 8.47 11.98
N LEU A 71 6.97 8.42 12.59
CA LEU A 71 7.96 7.37 12.35
C LEU A 71 7.39 5.99 12.66
N ARG A 72 6.74 5.81 13.83
CA ARG A 72 6.10 4.54 14.20
C ARG A 72 5.05 4.09 13.18
N MET A 73 4.26 5.02 12.63
CA MET A 73 3.26 4.67 11.63
C MET A 73 3.91 4.24 10.31
N ILE A 74 5.00 4.89 9.91
CA ILE A 74 5.77 4.50 8.72
C ILE A 74 6.40 3.12 8.93
N ASP A 75 7.07 2.90 10.06
CA ASP A 75 7.71 1.62 10.37
C ASP A 75 6.71 0.46 10.42
N ALA A 76 5.51 0.70 10.97
CA ALA A 76 4.45 -0.29 11.00
C ALA A 76 3.96 -0.67 9.58
N GLU A 77 3.81 0.31 8.68
CA GLU A 77 3.41 0.06 7.30
C GLU A 77 4.52 -0.64 6.50
N ILE A 78 5.79 -0.25 6.69
CA ILE A 78 6.94 -0.94 6.09
C ILE A 78 7.01 -2.38 6.58
N SER A 79 6.92 -2.63 7.89
CA SER A 79 6.96 -3.98 8.46
C SER A 79 5.80 -4.85 8.00
N ARG A 80 4.60 -4.28 7.81
CA ARG A 80 3.45 -4.99 7.24
C ARG A 80 3.74 -5.38 5.79
N ALA A 81 4.26 -4.44 5.00
CA ALA A 81 4.57 -4.63 3.59
C ALA A 81 5.75 -5.59 3.37
N ASP A 82 6.77 -5.58 4.22
CA ASP A 82 7.99 -6.41 4.08
C ASP A 82 7.73 -7.91 4.29
N LYS A 83 6.56 -8.30 4.82
CA LYS A 83 6.09 -9.69 4.87
C LYS A 83 5.69 -10.25 3.49
N ILE A 84 6.30 -9.77 2.40
CA ILE A 84 6.20 -10.39 1.07
C ILE A 84 6.77 -11.81 1.20
N TYR A 85 5.86 -12.78 1.16
CA TYR A 85 6.21 -14.19 1.13
C TYR A 85 7.07 -14.45 -0.11
N ARG A 86 8.32 -14.86 0.07
CA ARG A 86 9.10 -15.58 -0.97
C ARG A 86 8.63 -17.03 -1.09
N SER A 87 7.32 -17.26 -1.06
CA SER A 87 6.80 -18.57 -1.45
C SER A 87 6.88 -18.63 -2.97
N PRO A 88 7.41 -19.72 -3.56
CA PRO A 88 7.37 -19.90 -5.01
C PRO A 88 5.93 -19.72 -5.50
N PRO A 89 5.70 -19.05 -6.64
CA PRO A 89 4.35 -18.88 -7.16
C PRO A 89 3.70 -20.26 -7.32
N VAL A 90 2.62 -20.51 -6.58
CA VAL A 90 1.80 -21.69 -6.80
C VAL A 90 1.07 -21.44 -8.11
N ALA A 91 1.26 -22.32 -9.10
CA ALA A 91 0.62 -22.16 -10.41
C ALA A 91 -0.90 -22.13 -10.24
N HIS A 92 -1.51 -20.96 -10.46
CA HIS A 92 -2.96 -20.82 -10.40
C HIS A 92 -3.58 -21.47 -11.65
N PRO A 93 -4.67 -22.25 -11.54
CA PRO A 93 -5.29 -22.96 -12.67
C PRO A 93 -5.76 -22.03 -13.81
N ASN A 94 -5.95 -20.74 -13.53
CA ASN A 94 -6.28 -19.71 -14.53
C ASN A 94 -5.15 -18.68 -14.74
N ALA A 95 -3.92 -18.95 -14.29
CA ALA A 95 -2.80 -18.07 -14.61
C ALA A 95 -2.61 -18.09 -16.13
N PRO A 96 -2.58 -16.93 -16.82
CA PRO A 96 -2.24 -16.93 -18.23
C PRO A 96 -0.85 -17.55 -18.36
N THR A 97 -0.76 -18.67 -19.07
CA THR A 97 0.52 -19.26 -19.45
C THR A 97 1.28 -18.21 -20.24
N LEU A 98 2.23 -17.55 -19.59
CA LEU A 98 3.26 -16.79 -20.28
C LEU A 98 4.14 -17.84 -20.96
N VAL A 99 3.73 -18.25 -22.15
CA VAL A 99 4.49 -19.14 -23.01
C VAL A 99 5.82 -18.44 -23.25
N GLY A 100 6.88 -18.99 -22.66
CA GLY A 100 8.24 -18.52 -22.89
C GLY A 100 8.49 -18.52 -24.38
N ARG A 101 8.73 -17.33 -24.95
CA ARG A 101 9.47 -17.24 -26.21
C ARG A 101 10.90 -17.68 -25.88
N GLY A 102 11.18 -18.95 -26.12
CA GLY A 102 12.55 -19.41 -26.24
C GLY A 102 13.19 -18.73 -27.44
N SER A 103 14.38 -18.18 -27.22
CA SER A 103 15.58 -18.28 -28.07
C SER A 103 16.71 -17.59 -27.33
#